data_AF-A0A8J7YQU9-F1
#
_entry.id   AF-A0A8J7YQU9-F1
#
_cell.length_a   1.000
_cell.length_b   1.000
_cell.length_c   1.000
_cell.angle_alpha   90.00
_cell.angle_beta   90.00
_cell.angle_gamma   90.00
#
_symmetry.space_group_name_H-M   'P 1'
#
loop_
_entity.id
_entity.type
_entity.pdbx_description
1 polymer ?
#
loop_
_entity_poly.entity_id
_entity_poly.type
_entity_poly.pdbx_seq_one_letter_code
_entity_poly.pdbx_strand_id
1 'polypeptide(L)'
;MMSEQVERRESMAMMPFDVPSEWNELGKAGNALTHIFKAIMVRGVDYGVLPGGNKPSCYKPGAELLSKYFNIRDEISEKTCERQLTGENPYVSYTIRVSGFNGRGEKISDGEGYCSSLDPKYMKSMITQMDKMRQKGDKVSMINMVAWIDNTILKMAIKRAYVDMILRATGASRIFTQDAEDMYDVIDGEVPPDIENSHRSQPAGNAGQKSMGSDEREMSAKQRDRIMEGLEGKMKKYGPLFVEYYGQKEPLFNAKVKLKDGKFVLNPTTVPEANTILQNVIWLDSEADADFQAWLKKRKAVLTA
;
A
#
# COMPACT_ATOMS: atom_id res chain seq x y z
N MET A 1 -49.47 15.80 -40.04
CA MET A 1 -48.35 15.91 -39.08
C MET A 1 -48.68 15.13 -37.81
N MET A 2 -48.67 13.79 -37.86
CA MET A 2 -48.89 12.95 -36.67
C MET A 2 -48.40 11.51 -36.86
N SER A 3 -47.41 11.28 -37.72
CA SER A 3 -46.95 9.93 -38.08
C SER A 3 -45.44 9.73 -38.01
N GLU A 4 -44.68 10.70 -37.51
CA GLU A 4 -43.21 10.60 -37.38
C GLU A 4 -42.73 10.54 -35.92
N GLN A 5 -43.65 10.65 -34.95
CA GLN A 5 -43.36 10.50 -33.52
C GLN A 5 -43.63 9.09 -32.95
N VAL A 6 -44.18 8.17 -33.75
CA VAL A 6 -44.52 6.81 -33.28
C VAL A 6 -43.39 5.80 -33.52
N GLU A 7 -42.50 6.01 -34.49
CA GLU A 7 -41.40 5.07 -34.78
C GLU A 7 -40.14 5.26 -33.90
N ARG A 8 -40.06 6.32 -33.07
CA ARG A 8 -38.93 6.51 -32.14
C ARG A 8 -39.13 5.88 -30.76
N ARG A 9 -40.13 5.01 -30.60
CA ARG A 9 -40.39 4.28 -29.34
C ARG A 9 -40.10 2.79 -29.39
N GLU A 10 -39.57 2.26 -30.49
CA GLU A 10 -39.30 0.82 -30.64
C GLU A 10 -37.82 0.41 -30.51
N SER A 11 -36.93 1.25 -29.95
CA SER A 11 -35.52 0.85 -29.70
C SER A 11 -35.13 0.68 -28.23
N MET A 12 -36.10 0.51 -27.32
CA MET A 12 -35.82 0.34 -25.89
C MET A 12 -36.38 -0.95 -25.28
N ALA A 13 -36.57 -1.99 -26.10
CA ALA A 13 -36.93 -3.33 -25.64
C ALA A 13 -35.77 -4.32 -25.85
N MET A 14 -34.76 -4.27 -24.97
CA MET A 14 -34.06 -5.48 -24.49
C MET A 14 -33.13 -5.16 -23.32
N MET A 15 -33.69 -5.10 -22.11
CA MET A 15 -32.99 -5.61 -20.94
C MET A 15 -33.92 -6.64 -20.29
N PRO A 16 -33.51 -7.92 -20.16
CA PRO A 16 -34.42 -9.01 -19.86
C PRO A 16 -34.58 -9.21 -18.34
N PHE A 17 -34.91 -8.17 -17.59
CA PHE A 17 -35.32 -8.33 -16.19
C PHE A 17 -36.09 -7.09 -15.71
N ASP A 18 -37.32 -7.27 -15.24
CA ASP A 18 -38.00 -6.25 -14.44
C ASP A 18 -37.15 -5.99 -13.21
N VAL A 19 -36.65 -4.77 -13.07
CA VAL A 19 -35.80 -4.31 -11.96
C VAL A 19 -36.72 -4.11 -10.75
N PRO A 20 -36.68 -4.99 -9.71
CA PRO A 20 -37.61 -4.89 -8.59
C PRO A 20 -37.39 -3.61 -7.77
N SER A 21 -38.35 -3.20 -6.95
CA SER A 21 -38.24 -2.03 -6.05
C SER A 21 -37.12 -2.14 -4.99
N GLU A 22 -36.48 -3.31 -4.89
CA GLU A 22 -35.31 -3.64 -4.07
C GLU A 22 -34.03 -2.90 -4.49
N TRP A 23 -34.00 -2.29 -5.68
CA TRP A 23 -32.81 -1.56 -6.16
C TRP A 23 -32.52 -0.28 -5.37
N ASN A 24 -33.50 0.24 -4.61
CA ASN A 24 -33.28 1.32 -3.65
C ASN A 24 -32.54 0.82 -2.39
N GLU A 25 -32.67 -0.47 -2.04
CA GLU A 25 -31.92 -1.14 -0.97
C GLU A 25 -30.50 -1.52 -1.42
N LEU A 26 -30.30 -1.92 -2.68
CA LEU A 26 -28.97 -2.18 -3.27
C LEU A 26 -28.09 -0.92 -3.34
N GLY A 27 -28.68 0.24 -3.64
CA GLY A 27 -28.00 1.53 -3.57
C GLY A 27 -27.58 1.90 -2.14
N LYS A 28 -28.41 1.57 -1.14
CA LYS A 28 -28.05 1.69 0.28
C LYS A 28 -26.96 0.70 0.68
N ALA A 29 -26.98 -0.53 0.16
CA ALA A 29 -25.98 -1.56 0.44
C ALA A 29 -24.59 -1.19 -0.11
N GLY A 30 -24.51 -0.64 -1.33
CA GLY A 30 -23.25 -0.14 -1.90
C GLY A 30 -22.68 1.06 -1.12
N ASN A 31 -23.56 1.95 -0.66
CA ASN A 31 -23.18 3.04 0.23
C ASN A 31 -22.77 2.54 1.62
N ALA A 32 -23.44 1.50 2.16
CA ALA A 32 -23.12 0.89 3.45
C ALA A 32 -21.76 0.19 3.44
N LEU A 33 -21.44 -0.59 2.41
CA LEU A 33 -20.10 -1.18 2.23
C LEU A 33 -19.03 -0.08 2.24
N THR A 34 -19.22 0.97 1.45
CA THR A 34 -18.30 2.12 1.42
C THR A 34 -18.13 2.78 2.79
N HIS A 35 -19.19 2.88 3.59
CA HIS A 35 -19.13 3.41 4.95
C HIS A 35 -18.42 2.44 5.91
N ILE A 36 -18.66 1.13 5.80
CA ILE A 36 -17.99 0.11 6.61
C ILE A 36 -16.49 0.15 6.35
N PHE A 37 -16.06 0.17 5.08
CA PHE A 37 -14.64 0.27 4.73
C PHE A 37 -14.00 1.56 5.27
N LYS A 38 -14.67 2.71 5.14
CA LYS A 38 -14.19 3.98 5.71
C LYS A 38 -14.15 4.00 7.25
N ALA A 39 -14.99 3.20 7.90
CA ALA A 39 -15.06 3.14 9.36
C ALA A 39 -13.99 2.21 9.96
N ILE A 40 -13.67 1.11 9.28
CA ILE A 40 -12.72 0.11 9.78
C ILE A 40 -11.28 0.31 9.27
N MET A 41 -11.11 0.88 8.07
CA MET A 41 -9.79 1.00 7.44
C MET A 41 -9.19 2.40 7.61
N VAL A 42 -7.90 2.43 7.89
CA VAL A 42 -7.11 3.66 8.07
C VAL A 42 -6.30 3.96 6.81
N ARG A 43 -6.52 5.14 6.22
CA ARG A 43 -5.74 5.63 5.08
C ARG A 43 -4.25 5.76 5.48
N GLY A 44 -3.35 5.30 4.63
CA GLY A 44 -1.91 5.27 4.85
C GLY A 44 -1.40 4.00 5.52
N VAL A 45 -2.27 3.22 6.17
CA VAL A 45 -1.94 1.94 6.81
C VAL A 45 -2.57 0.78 6.06
N ASP A 46 -3.88 0.83 5.87
CA ASP A 46 -4.67 -0.25 5.26
C ASP A 46 -4.88 -0.02 3.75
N TYR A 47 -4.89 1.23 3.32
CA TYR A 47 -5.06 1.61 1.92
C TYR A 47 -4.48 3.00 1.63
N GLY A 48 -4.19 3.31 0.37
CA GLY A 48 -3.72 4.64 0.00
C GLY A 48 -3.80 4.93 -1.49
N VAL A 49 -3.78 6.21 -1.86
CA VAL A 49 -3.75 6.61 -3.28
C VAL A 49 -2.30 6.73 -3.70
N LEU A 50 -1.94 6.01 -4.75
CA LEU A 50 -0.58 5.98 -5.25
C LEU A 50 -0.38 7.09 -6.29
N PRO A 51 0.79 7.73 -6.35
CA PRO A 51 1.07 8.80 -7.31
C PRO A 51 0.75 8.40 -8.75
N GLY A 52 -0.07 9.22 -9.41
CA GLY A 52 -0.58 8.97 -10.77
C GLY A 52 -1.91 8.20 -10.81
N GLY A 53 -2.41 7.69 -9.69
CA GLY A 53 -3.71 7.02 -9.58
C GLY A 53 -4.78 7.92 -8.97
N ASN A 54 -6.03 7.76 -9.43
CA ASN A 54 -7.21 8.45 -8.86
C ASN A 54 -7.99 7.55 -7.87
N LYS A 55 -7.75 6.24 -7.89
CA LYS A 55 -8.40 5.27 -7.00
C LYS A 55 -7.39 4.79 -5.94
N PRO A 56 -7.83 4.57 -4.69
CA PRO A 56 -6.98 4.01 -3.66
C PRO A 56 -6.63 2.55 -3.95
N SER A 57 -5.47 2.08 -3.51
CA SER A 57 -5.06 0.67 -3.52
C SER A 57 -5.10 0.09 -2.11
N CYS A 58 -5.41 -1.20 -1.98
CA CYS A 58 -5.68 -1.88 -0.71
C CYS A 58 -4.45 -2.65 -0.23
N TYR A 59 -3.64 -2.03 0.62
CA TYR A 59 -2.43 -2.65 1.12
C TYR A 59 -2.72 -3.96 1.87
N LYS A 60 -1.67 -4.79 1.99
CA LYS A 60 -1.74 -6.08 2.70
C LYS A 60 -2.40 -5.98 4.09
N PRO A 61 -2.08 -4.99 4.96
CA PRO A 61 -2.77 -4.86 6.25
C PRO A 61 -4.29 -4.67 6.11
N GLY A 62 -4.73 -3.90 5.11
CA GLY A 62 -6.14 -3.74 4.78
C GLY A 62 -6.78 -5.05 4.34
N ALA A 63 -6.13 -5.80 3.45
CA ALA A 63 -6.64 -7.11 3.02
C ALA A 63 -6.74 -8.11 4.20
N GLU A 64 -5.77 -8.12 5.12
CA GLU A 64 -5.81 -8.94 6.33
C GLU A 64 -6.93 -8.53 7.29
N LEU A 65 -7.18 -7.22 7.45
CA LEU A 65 -8.29 -6.71 8.24
C LEU A 65 -9.63 -7.18 7.68
N LEU A 66 -9.78 -7.10 6.35
CA LEU A 66 -10.99 -7.55 5.66
C LEU A 66 -11.18 -9.07 5.76
N SER A 67 -10.11 -9.85 5.57
CA SER A 67 -10.14 -11.30 5.77
C SER A 67 -10.67 -11.67 7.15
N LYS A 68 -10.17 -11.01 8.20
CA LYS A 68 -10.64 -11.23 9.58
C LYS A 68 -12.09 -10.80 9.77
N TYR A 69 -12.46 -9.62 9.28
CA TYR A 69 -13.80 -9.06 9.46
C TYR A 69 -14.88 -9.93 8.78
N PHE A 70 -14.61 -10.41 7.57
CA PHE A 70 -15.53 -11.25 6.80
C PHE A 70 -15.38 -12.75 7.10
N ASN A 71 -14.53 -13.14 8.06
CA ASN A 71 -14.22 -14.52 8.40
C ASN A 71 -13.88 -15.37 7.16
N ILE A 72 -12.95 -14.86 6.36
CA ILE A 72 -12.47 -15.50 5.13
C ILE A 72 -11.18 -16.24 5.46
N ARG A 73 -11.19 -17.55 5.24
CA ARG A 73 -9.98 -18.38 5.27
C ARG A 73 -9.41 -18.49 3.87
N ASP A 74 -8.10 -18.26 3.73
CA ASP A 74 -7.37 -18.39 2.47
C ASP A 74 -6.58 -19.70 2.40
N GLU A 75 -6.30 -20.13 1.18
CA GLU A 75 -5.45 -21.28 0.87
C GLU A 75 -4.73 -21.02 -0.46
N ILE A 76 -3.42 -21.28 -0.52
CA ILE A 76 -2.70 -21.28 -1.81
C ILE A 76 -3.12 -22.55 -2.56
N SER A 77 -4.01 -22.39 -3.53
CA SER A 77 -4.55 -23.51 -4.31
C SER A 77 -3.61 -23.95 -5.42
N GLU A 78 -2.88 -23.01 -6.04
CA GLU A 78 -1.89 -23.31 -7.07
C GLU A 78 -0.65 -22.44 -6.91
N LYS A 79 0.52 -23.04 -7.15
CA LYS A 79 1.81 -22.34 -7.21
C LYS A 79 2.63 -22.87 -8.38
N THR A 80 2.85 -22.00 -9.35
CA THR A 80 3.72 -22.26 -10.50
C THR A 80 4.98 -21.41 -10.36
N CYS A 81 6.14 -22.04 -10.59
CA CYS A 81 7.43 -21.37 -10.61
C CYS A 81 8.10 -21.65 -11.95
N GLU A 82 8.47 -20.60 -12.66
CA GLU A 82 9.32 -20.69 -13.84
C GLU A 82 10.68 -20.10 -13.49
N ARG A 83 11.75 -20.81 -13.86
CA ARG A 83 13.11 -20.37 -13.61
C ARG A 83 14.01 -20.75 -14.77
N GLN A 84 14.77 -19.78 -15.22
CA GLN A 84 15.89 -19.99 -16.13
C GLN A 84 17.13 -19.49 -15.40
N LEU A 85 17.97 -20.42 -14.94
CA LEU A 85 19.20 -20.08 -14.20
C LEU A 85 20.45 -20.30 -15.06
N THR A 86 20.27 -20.45 -16.36
CA THR A 86 21.31 -20.71 -17.36
C THR A 86 21.08 -19.85 -18.60
N GLY A 87 22.17 -19.43 -19.25
CA GLY A 87 22.13 -18.56 -20.44
C GLY A 87 22.25 -17.07 -20.12
N GLU A 88 22.04 -16.24 -21.14
CA GLU A 88 22.35 -14.81 -21.11
C GLU A 88 21.41 -14.00 -20.19
N ASN A 89 20.16 -14.43 -20.05
CA ASN A 89 19.14 -13.73 -19.26
C ASN A 89 18.49 -14.65 -18.21
N PRO A 90 19.14 -14.87 -17.06
CA PRO A 90 18.54 -15.66 -16.01
C PRO A 90 17.37 -14.92 -15.35
N TYR A 91 16.34 -15.65 -14.96
CA TYR A 91 15.18 -15.11 -14.26
C TYR A 91 14.47 -16.15 -13.39
N VAL A 92 13.63 -15.65 -12.49
CA VAL A 92 12.63 -16.42 -11.76
C VAL A 92 11.30 -15.65 -11.77
N SER A 93 10.21 -16.37 -12.01
CA SER A 93 8.86 -15.85 -11.91
C SER A 93 7.97 -16.81 -11.13
N TYR A 94 6.92 -16.26 -10.52
CA TYR A 94 5.92 -17.00 -9.77
C TYR A 94 4.53 -16.57 -10.22
N THR A 95 3.68 -17.57 -10.46
CA THR A 95 2.24 -17.41 -10.59
C THR A 95 1.60 -18.14 -9.42
N ILE A 96 0.86 -17.42 -8.60
CA ILE A 96 0.20 -17.92 -7.41
C ILE A 96 -1.30 -17.75 -7.57
N ARG A 97 -2.06 -18.80 -7.28
CA ARG A 97 -3.52 -18.73 -7.11
C ARG A 97 -3.85 -18.95 -5.63
N VAL A 98 -4.68 -18.08 -5.08
CA VAL A 98 -5.19 -18.16 -3.71
C VAL A 98 -6.70 -18.31 -3.77
N SER A 99 -7.23 -19.32 -3.09
CA SER A 99 -8.67 -19.54 -2.95
C SER A 99 -9.14 -19.06 -1.58
N GLY A 100 -10.28 -18.35 -1.56
CA GLY A 100 -10.94 -17.88 -0.35
C GLY A 100 -12.15 -18.72 -0.01
N PHE A 101 -12.35 -19.00 1.27
CA PHE A 101 -13.46 -19.78 1.81
C PHE A 101 -14.17 -19.03 2.92
N ASN A 102 -15.49 -19.16 3.00
CA ASN A 102 -16.26 -18.61 4.11
C ASN A 102 -16.18 -19.50 5.37
N GLY A 103 -16.79 -19.05 6.47
CA GLY A 103 -16.85 -19.81 7.73
C GLY A 103 -17.57 -21.17 7.66
N ARG A 104 -18.30 -21.46 6.57
CA ARG A 104 -18.92 -22.77 6.31
C ARG A 104 -18.01 -23.70 5.49
N GLY A 105 -16.85 -23.22 5.05
CA GLY A 105 -15.92 -23.96 4.20
C GLY A 105 -16.28 -23.94 2.71
N GLU A 106 -17.25 -23.12 2.30
CA GLU A 106 -17.61 -22.96 0.88
C GLU A 106 -16.60 -22.02 0.22
N LYS A 107 -16.10 -22.39 -0.97
CA LYS A 107 -15.23 -21.50 -1.75
C LYS A 107 -16.03 -20.31 -2.26
N ILE A 108 -15.55 -19.10 -1.98
CA ILE A 108 -16.22 -17.84 -2.34
C ILE A 108 -15.49 -17.06 -3.43
N SER A 109 -14.18 -17.25 -3.59
CA SER A 109 -13.39 -16.50 -4.57
C SER A 109 -12.05 -17.16 -4.86
N ASP A 110 -11.47 -16.79 -6.00
CA ASP A 110 -10.08 -17.07 -6.36
C ASP A 110 -9.39 -15.75 -6.72
N GLY A 111 -8.15 -15.58 -6.29
CA GLY A 111 -7.27 -14.48 -6.65
C GLY A 111 -5.98 -14.99 -7.26
N GLU A 112 -5.42 -14.21 -8.19
CA GLU A 112 -4.20 -14.55 -8.90
C GLU A 112 -3.15 -13.47 -8.75
N GLY A 113 -1.90 -13.89 -8.59
CA GLY A 113 -0.76 -13.00 -8.43
C GLY A 113 0.41 -13.51 -9.24
N TYR A 114 0.93 -12.66 -10.12
CA TYR A 114 2.14 -12.91 -10.89
C TYR A 114 3.24 -11.97 -10.40
N CYS A 115 4.48 -12.42 -10.31
CA CYS A 115 5.64 -11.55 -10.13
C CYS A 115 6.86 -12.16 -10.82
N SER A 116 7.70 -11.32 -11.44
CA SER A 116 8.91 -11.77 -12.14
C SER A 116 10.12 -10.93 -11.74
N SER A 117 11.29 -11.56 -11.64
CA SER A 117 12.56 -10.85 -11.52
C SER A 117 12.87 -9.96 -12.73
N LEU A 118 12.19 -10.19 -13.86
CA LEU A 118 12.29 -9.36 -15.06
C LEU A 118 11.43 -8.09 -14.99
N ASP A 119 10.59 -7.90 -13.97
CA ASP A 119 9.85 -6.64 -13.85
C ASP A 119 10.86 -5.46 -13.74
N PRO A 120 10.65 -4.33 -14.46
CA PRO A 120 11.63 -3.25 -14.56
C PRO A 120 12.17 -2.74 -13.22
N LYS A 121 11.33 -2.75 -12.16
CA LYS A 121 11.73 -2.34 -10.81
C LYS A 121 12.82 -3.22 -10.22
N TYR A 122 12.70 -4.55 -10.35
CA TYR A 122 13.67 -5.49 -9.81
C TYR A 122 14.91 -5.53 -10.70
N MET A 123 14.73 -5.49 -12.02
CA MET A 123 15.84 -5.45 -12.96
C MET A 123 16.73 -4.22 -12.72
N LYS A 124 16.13 -3.03 -12.59
CA LYS A 124 16.88 -1.79 -12.30
C LYS A 124 17.59 -1.85 -10.95
N SER A 125 16.93 -2.39 -9.93
CA SER A 125 17.52 -2.56 -8.59
C SER A 125 18.71 -3.52 -8.62
N MET A 126 18.57 -4.67 -9.28
CA MET A 126 19.65 -5.65 -9.43
C MET A 126 20.85 -5.06 -10.16
N ILE A 127 20.64 -4.40 -11.30
CA ILE A 127 21.73 -3.77 -12.08
C ILE A 127 22.47 -2.75 -11.20
N THR A 128 21.73 -1.89 -10.51
CA THR A 128 22.32 -0.87 -9.62
C THR A 128 23.15 -1.50 -8.49
N GLN A 129 22.68 -2.60 -7.91
CA GLN A 129 23.40 -3.29 -6.83
C GLN A 129 24.63 -4.04 -7.36
N MET A 130 24.55 -4.65 -8.55
CA MET A 130 25.70 -5.27 -9.20
C MET A 130 26.82 -4.27 -9.45
N ASP A 131 26.49 -3.06 -9.94
CA ASP A 131 27.50 -2.04 -10.20
C ASP A 131 28.24 -1.60 -8.93
N LYS A 132 27.52 -1.48 -7.80
CA LYS A 132 28.14 -1.18 -6.50
C LYS A 132 29.06 -2.30 -6.01
N MET A 133 28.64 -3.55 -6.16
CA MET A 133 29.45 -4.72 -5.77
C MET A 133 30.71 -4.81 -6.64
N ARG A 134 30.59 -4.58 -7.95
CA ARG A 134 31.74 -4.53 -8.88
C ARG A 134 32.74 -3.44 -8.51
N GLN A 135 32.26 -2.26 -8.12
CA GLN A 135 33.13 -1.17 -7.65
C GLN A 135 33.90 -1.52 -6.37
N LYS A 136 33.37 -2.41 -5.52
CA LYS A 136 34.06 -2.94 -4.34
C LYS A 136 35.03 -4.08 -4.65
N GLY A 137 35.09 -4.55 -5.91
CA GLY A 137 35.92 -5.67 -6.33
C GLY A 137 35.24 -7.03 -6.23
N ASP A 138 33.94 -7.08 -5.89
CA ASP A 138 33.20 -8.33 -5.77
C ASP A 138 32.90 -8.93 -7.15
N LYS A 139 33.06 -10.26 -7.26
CA LYS A 139 32.64 -11.01 -8.44
C LYS A 139 31.16 -11.38 -8.32
N VAL A 140 30.31 -10.62 -9.01
CA VAL A 140 28.86 -10.84 -9.03
C VAL A 140 28.37 -11.21 -10.44
N SER A 141 27.51 -12.23 -10.51
CA SER A 141 26.83 -12.66 -11.73
C SER A 141 25.33 -12.34 -11.64
N MET A 142 24.63 -12.26 -12.79
CA MET A 142 23.18 -12.03 -12.79
C MET A 142 22.43 -13.19 -12.11
N ILE A 143 22.92 -14.43 -12.25
CA ILE A 143 22.34 -15.61 -11.59
C ILE A 143 22.33 -15.42 -10.06
N ASN A 144 23.41 -14.91 -9.49
CA ASN A 144 23.49 -14.63 -8.05
C ASN A 144 22.46 -13.58 -7.63
N MET A 145 22.25 -12.55 -8.46
CA MET A 145 21.25 -11.51 -8.17
C MET A 145 19.82 -12.02 -8.25
N VAL A 146 19.51 -12.86 -9.23
CA VAL A 146 18.20 -13.51 -9.36
C VAL A 146 17.92 -14.40 -8.16
N ALA A 147 18.91 -15.21 -7.75
CA ALA A 147 18.81 -16.04 -6.55
C ALA A 147 18.61 -15.20 -5.27
N TRP A 148 19.26 -14.03 -5.21
CA TRP A 148 19.16 -13.11 -4.08
C TRP A 148 17.75 -12.55 -3.88
N ILE A 149 17.02 -12.27 -4.96
CA ILE A 149 15.66 -11.72 -4.90
C ILE A 149 14.55 -12.76 -5.03
N ASP A 150 14.87 -14.05 -5.21
CA ASP A 150 13.89 -15.13 -5.46
C ASP A 150 12.74 -15.12 -4.43
N ASN A 151 13.08 -15.07 -3.14
CA ASN A 151 12.09 -15.00 -2.06
C ASN A 151 11.23 -13.73 -2.10
N THR A 152 11.81 -12.60 -2.52
CA THR A 152 11.09 -11.35 -2.70
C THR A 152 10.05 -11.49 -3.81
N ILE A 153 10.42 -12.08 -4.96
CA ILE A 153 9.49 -12.33 -6.06
C ILE A 153 8.35 -13.27 -5.62
N LEU A 154 8.68 -14.34 -4.90
CA LEU A 154 7.69 -15.27 -4.36
C LEU A 154 6.70 -14.58 -3.40
N LYS A 155 7.21 -13.87 -2.38
CA LYS A 155 6.38 -13.16 -1.40
C LYS A 155 5.49 -12.11 -2.07
N MET A 156 5.99 -11.46 -3.10
CA MET A 156 5.24 -10.45 -3.85
C MET A 156 4.12 -11.08 -4.69
N ALA A 157 4.38 -12.20 -5.37
CA ALA A 157 3.33 -12.94 -6.08
C ALA A 157 2.22 -13.42 -5.12
N ILE A 158 2.60 -13.97 -3.96
CA ILE A 158 1.63 -14.40 -2.92
C ILE A 158 0.81 -13.21 -2.42
N LYS A 159 1.47 -12.07 -2.13
CA LYS A 159 0.78 -10.86 -1.69
C LYS A 159 -0.26 -10.39 -2.71
N ARG A 160 0.11 -10.31 -3.99
CA ARG A 160 -0.79 -9.91 -5.08
C ARG A 160 -1.99 -10.84 -5.17
N ALA A 161 -1.75 -12.16 -5.15
CA ALA A 161 -2.83 -13.16 -5.21
C ALA A 161 -3.79 -13.06 -4.01
N TYR A 162 -3.25 -12.84 -2.81
CA TYR A 162 -4.03 -12.68 -1.59
C TYR A 162 -4.90 -11.43 -1.62
N VAL A 163 -4.32 -10.28 -1.96
CA VAL A 163 -5.06 -9.00 -2.04
C VAL A 163 -6.16 -9.10 -3.10
N ASP A 164 -5.85 -9.63 -4.28
CA ASP A 164 -6.85 -9.85 -5.34
C ASP A 164 -7.99 -10.76 -4.87
N MET A 165 -7.67 -11.88 -4.21
CA MET A 165 -8.67 -12.81 -3.65
C MET A 165 -9.59 -12.10 -2.66
N ILE A 166 -9.05 -11.34 -1.71
CA ILE A 166 -9.84 -10.63 -0.69
C ILE A 166 -10.73 -9.55 -1.32
N LEU A 167 -10.21 -8.78 -2.26
CA LEU A 167 -10.99 -7.73 -2.93
C LEU A 167 -12.16 -8.32 -3.73
N ARG A 168 -11.99 -9.50 -4.33
CA ARG A 168 -13.05 -10.25 -5.00
C ARG A 168 -14.06 -10.82 -4.01
N ALA A 169 -13.58 -11.46 -2.94
CA ALA A 169 -14.41 -12.07 -1.90
C ALA A 169 -15.34 -11.06 -1.22
N THR A 170 -14.86 -9.85 -0.99
CA THR A 170 -15.54 -8.82 -0.20
C THR A 170 -16.26 -7.76 -1.04
N GLY A 171 -16.12 -7.81 -2.36
CA GLY A 171 -16.63 -6.78 -3.28
C GLY A 171 -15.90 -5.43 -3.17
N ALA A 172 -14.76 -5.38 -2.48
CA ALA A 172 -14.00 -4.16 -2.24
C ALA A 172 -13.26 -3.65 -3.49
N SER A 173 -13.21 -4.42 -4.59
CA SER A 173 -12.67 -4.01 -5.89
C SER A 173 -13.36 -2.79 -6.51
N ARG A 174 -14.59 -2.47 -6.07
CA ARG A 174 -15.27 -1.22 -6.45
C ARG A 174 -14.58 0.02 -5.87
N ILE A 175 -13.95 -0.12 -4.71
CA ILE A 175 -13.34 0.97 -3.95
C ILE A 175 -11.84 1.00 -4.21
N PHE A 176 -11.20 -0.16 -4.21
CA PHE A 176 -9.76 -0.29 -4.32
C PHE A 176 -9.32 -0.80 -5.69
N THR A 177 -8.22 -0.25 -6.21
CA THR A 177 -7.49 -0.81 -7.34
C THR A 177 -6.43 -1.80 -6.87
N GLN A 178 -6.15 -2.76 -7.75
CA GLN A 178 -5.14 -3.81 -7.53
C GLN A 178 -3.78 -3.40 -8.10
N ASP A 179 -3.76 -2.49 -9.09
CA ASP A 179 -2.68 -2.42 -10.08
C ASP A 179 -1.42 -1.66 -9.67
N ALA A 180 -1.36 -1.06 -8.48
CA ALA A 180 -0.38 -0.01 -8.22
C ALA A 180 0.51 -0.20 -6.97
N GLU A 181 0.21 -1.13 -6.06
CA GLU A 181 0.95 -1.32 -4.79
C GLU A 181 2.46 -1.55 -4.97
N ASP A 182 2.84 -1.98 -6.16
CA ASP A 182 4.19 -2.38 -6.52
C ASP A 182 5.20 -1.28 -6.82
N MET A 183 4.77 -0.02 -6.96
CA MET A 183 5.67 1.08 -7.34
C MET A 183 6.50 1.61 -6.15
N TYR A 184 6.12 1.31 -4.90
CA TYR A 184 6.70 1.94 -3.69
C TYR A 184 7.35 0.97 -2.69
N ASP A 185 7.12 -0.33 -2.80
CA ASP A 185 7.66 -1.35 -1.87
C ASP A 185 9.20 -1.49 -1.88
N VAL A 186 9.94 -0.73 -2.70
CA VAL A 186 11.40 -0.84 -2.81
C VAL A 186 12.13 0.10 -1.83
N ILE A 187 11.42 0.86 -0.99
CA ILE A 187 12.06 1.83 -0.09
C ILE A 187 12.28 1.30 1.34
N ASP A 188 11.60 0.24 1.78
CA ASP A 188 11.85 -0.39 3.07
C ASP A 188 12.58 -1.73 2.90
N GLY A 189 13.88 -1.69 3.25
CA GLY A 189 14.82 -2.76 2.97
C GLY A 189 14.55 -4.07 3.72
N GLU A 190 14.55 -5.16 2.96
CA GLU A 190 15.38 -6.32 3.28
C GLU A 190 16.40 -6.47 2.14
N VAL A 191 17.51 -5.74 2.26
CA VAL A 191 18.80 -6.18 1.73
C VAL A 191 19.34 -7.10 2.84
N PRO A 192 19.37 -8.44 2.66
CA PRO A 192 20.08 -9.31 3.59
C PRO A 192 21.50 -8.77 3.83
N PRO A 193 21.99 -8.73 5.09
CA PRO A 193 23.34 -8.29 5.38
C PRO A 193 24.37 -9.18 4.68
N ASP A 194 25.55 -8.58 4.48
CA ASP A 194 26.69 -9.09 3.72
C ASP A 194 27.05 -10.57 3.97
N ILE A 195 27.50 -11.21 2.89
CA ILE A 195 27.92 -12.60 2.78
C ILE A 195 29.22 -12.80 3.57
N GLU A 196 29.15 -13.28 4.80
CA GLU A 196 30.36 -13.86 5.43
C GLU A 196 30.12 -15.11 6.27
N ASN A 197 28.89 -15.61 6.44
CA ASN A 197 28.67 -16.76 7.35
C ASN A 197 27.51 -17.74 7.00
N SER A 198 27.24 -18.01 5.72
CA SER A 198 26.18 -18.96 5.33
C SER A 198 26.66 -20.35 4.87
N HIS A 199 27.82 -20.82 5.34
CA HIS A 199 28.16 -22.25 5.35
C HIS A 199 28.00 -22.83 6.76
N ARG A 200 26.76 -22.89 7.26
CA ARG A 200 26.35 -23.97 8.17
C ARG A 200 24.84 -24.15 8.15
N SER A 201 24.39 -25.17 7.42
CA SER A 201 23.03 -25.70 7.53
C SER A 201 22.86 -26.31 8.93
N GLN A 202 21.86 -25.86 9.69
CA GLN A 202 21.19 -26.64 10.73
C GLN A 202 19.70 -26.26 10.84
N PRO A 203 18.86 -27.20 11.30
CA PRO A 203 17.49 -27.37 10.81
C PRO A 203 16.44 -26.58 11.60
N ALA A 204 15.22 -26.59 11.03
CA ALA A 204 14.00 -26.00 11.55
C ALA A 204 13.77 -26.20 13.06
N GLY A 205 13.46 -25.11 13.74
CA GLY A 205 13.00 -25.10 15.14
C GLY A 205 12.37 -23.75 15.50
N ASN A 206 11.07 -23.78 15.83
CA ASN A 206 10.28 -22.75 16.51
C ASN A 206 10.25 -21.32 15.94
N ALA A 207 9.28 -21.08 15.04
CA ALA A 207 8.68 -19.76 14.88
C ALA A 207 7.81 -19.46 16.12
N GLY A 208 8.44 -18.98 17.18
CA GLY A 208 7.77 -18.35 18.30
C GLY A 208 7.05 -17.09 17.84
N GLN A 209 5.82 -16.93 18.32
CA GLN A 209 5.01 -15.72 18.23
C GLN A 209 5.85 -14.46 18.48
N LYS A 210 5.97 -13.56 17.50
CA LYS A 210 6.30 -12.16 17.79
C LYS A 210 4.99 -11.44 18.11
N SER A 211 4.74 -11.33 19.40
CA SER A 211 3.78 -10.39 19.95
C SER A 211 4.18 -8.97 19.55
N MET A 212 3.16 -8.17 19.29
CA MET A 212 3.24 -6.74 19.01
C MET A 212 3.65 -6.04 20.32
N GLY A 213 4.96 -5.94 20.55
CA GLY A 213 5.55 -5.15 21.63
C GLY A 213 6.03 -3.82 21.07
N SER A 214 5.55 -2.71 21.64
CA SER A 214 6.02 -1.36 21.36
C SER A 214 7.51 -1.23 21.69
N ASP A 215 8.38 -1.36 20.70
CA ASP A 215 9.79 -1.00 20.83
C ASP A 215 9.87 0.52 21.07
N GLU A 216 9.98 0.95 22.33
CA GLU A 216 10.26 2.34 22.77
C GLU A 216 11.69 2.78 22.43
N ARG A 217 12.25 2.30 21.32
CA ARG A 217 13.61 2.67 20.91
C ARG A 217 13.61 4.11 20.41
N GLU A 218 14.63 4.87 20.81
CA GLU A 218 14.85 6.22 20.32
C GLU A 218 15.03 6.23 18.80
N MET A 219 14.51 7.27 18.16
CA MET A 219 14.57 7.46 16.71
C MET A 219 16.02 7.56 16.19
N SER A 220 16.29 6.89 15.06
CA SER A 220 17.59 6.98 14.38
C SER A 220 17.81 8.37 13.75
N ALA A 221 19.08 8.82 13.65
CA ALA A 221 19.45 10.06 12.97
C ALA A 221 18.87 10.17 11.54
N LYS A 222 18.85 9.05 10.79
CA LYS A 222 18.26 9.01 9.44
C LYS A 222 16.76 9.28 9.41
N GLN A 223 16.02 8.83 10.43
CA GLN A 223 14.58 9.09 10.54
C GLN A 223 14.31 10.54 10.94
N ARG A 224 15.16 11.10 11.80
CA ARG A 224 15.11 12.51 12.18
C ARG A 224 15.32 13.42 10.98
N ASP A 225 16.32 13.14 10.15
CA ASP A 225 16.61 13.94 8.96
C ASP A 225 15.43 13.94 7.97
N ARG A 226 14.80 12.78 7.75
CA ARG A 226 13.60 12.66 6.90
C ARG A 226 12.42 13.48 7.42
N ILE A 227 12.21 13.52 8.74
CA ILE A 227 11.17 14.35 9.36
C ILE A 227 11.47 15.82 9.12
N MET A 228 12.71 16.25 9.36
CA MET A 228 13.11 17.64 9.22
C MET A 228 12.99 18.12 7.77
N GLU A 229 13.47 17.34 6.80
CA GLU A 229 13.35 17.64 5.38
C GLU A 229 11.88 17.79 4.95
N GLY A 230 11.02 16.89 5.43
CA GLY A 230 9.60 16.95 5.14
C GLY A 230 8.89 18.17 5.75
N LEU A 231 9.25 18.54 6.99
CA LEU A 231 8.72 19.75 7.65
C LEU A 231 9.16 21.02 6.93
N GLU A 232 10.42 21.11 6.51
CA GLU A 232 10.94 22.23 5.73
C GLU A 232 10.25 22.36 4.38
N GLY A 233 10.00 21.23 3.69
CA GLY A 233 9.23 21.20 2.45
C GLY A 233 7.81 21.77 2.62
N LYS A 234 7.11 21.38 3.69
CA LYS A 234 5.77 21.91 4.00
C LYS A 234 5.79 23.37 4.42
N MET A 235 6.81 23.80 5.17
CA MET A 235 7.01 25.20 5.54
C MET A 235 7.21 26.08 4.31
N LYS A 236 8.02 25.63 3.33
CA LYS A 236 8.22 26.35 2.08
C LYS A 236 6.93 26.47 1.25
N LYS A 237 6.08 25.44 1.28
CA LYS A 237 4.85 25.37 0.46
C LYS A 237 3.65 26.10 1.08
N TYR A 238 3.46 25.95 2.40
CA TYR A 238 2.25 26.41 3.09
C TYR A 238 2.51 27.49 4.15
N GLY A 239 3.77 27.82 4.43
CA GLY A 239 4.15 28.76 5.50
C GLY A 239 3.79 28.22 6.89
N PRO A 240 3.66 29.08 7.92
CA PRO A 240 3.38 28.64 9.29
C PRO A 240 1.96 28.05 9.47
N LEU A 241 1.07 28.22 8.48
CA LEU A 241 -0.32 27.79 8.54
C LEU A 241 -0.48 26.27 8.67
N PHE A 242 0.45 25.48 8.11
CA PHE A 242 0.38 24.02 8.29
C PHE A 242 0.65 23.63 9.74
N VAL A 243 1.58 24.32 10.41
CA VAL A 243 1.91 24.05 11.82
C VAL A 243 0.73 24.40 12.71
N GLU A 244 0.02 25.49 12.41
CA GLU A 244 -1.21 25.88 13.11
C GLU A 244 -2.31 24.82 12.98
N TYR A 245 -2.57 24.33 11.76
CA TYR A 245 -3.61 23.34 11.51
C TYR A 245 -3.30 21.99 12.17
N TYR A 246 -2.14 21.40 11.87
CA TYR A 246 -1.76 20.10 12.41
C TYR A 246 -1.47 20.17 13.91
N GLY A 247 -1.05 21.32 14.43
CA GLY A 247 -0.92 21.54 15.87
C GLY A 247 -2.25 21.44 16.63
N GLN A 248 -3.38 21.71 15.97
CA GLN A 248 -4.72 21.57 16.56
C GLN A 248 -5.32 20.17 16.32
N LYS A 249 -5.10 19.60 15.13
CA LYS A 249 -5.68 18.32 14.71
C LYS A 249 -4.93 17.09 15.24
N GLU A 250 -3.61 17.20 15.40
CA GLU A 250 -2.73 16.07 15.71
C GLU A 250 -1.98 16.32 17.02
N PRO A 251 -2.45 15.75 18.15
CA PRO A 251 -1.83 15.96 19.47
C PRO A 251 -0.35 15.54 19.51
N LEU A 252 -0.01 14.45 18.83
CA LEU A 252 1.36 13.95 18.77
C LEU A 252 2.28 14.91 18.01
N PHE A 253 1.79 15.48 16.90
CA PHE A 253 2.53 16.48 16.15
C PHE A 253 2.82 17.72 17.00
N ASN A 254 1.81 18.24 17.70
CA ASN A 254 2.00 19.40 18.59
C ASN A 254 2.95 19.10 19.76
N ALA A 255 2.93 17.88 20.29
CA ALA A 255 3.81 17.48 21.39
C ALA A 255 5.28 17.37 20.95
N LYS A 256 5.52 16.87 19.73
CA LYS A 256 6.88 16.52 19.27
C LYS A 256 7.52 17.58 18.38
N VAL A 257 6.75 18.30 17.57
CA VAL A 257 7.24 19.29 16.61
C VAL A 257 6.94 20.70 17.13
N LYS A 258 7.98 21.50 17.32
CA LYS A 258 7.88 22.92 17.69
C LYS A 258 8.56 23.79 16.64
N LEU A 259 8.02 24.97 16.40
CA LEU A 259 8.66 26.01 15.58
C LEU A 259 9.25 27.06 16.53
N LYS A 260 10.58 27.21 16.53
CA LYS A 260 11.31 28.23 17.30
C LYS A 260 12.18 29.04 16.36
N ASP A 261 12.04 30.37 16.38
CA ASP A 261 12.83 31.29 15.54
C ASP A 261 12.85 30.92 14.04
N GLY A 262 11.72 30.44 13.52
CA GLY A 262 11.57 30.03 12.12
C GLY A 262 12.19 28.67 11.78
N LYS A 263 12.75 27.94 12.75
CA LYS A 263 13.31 26.59 12.57
C LYS A 263 12.51 25.54 13.34
N PHE A 264 12.39 24.36 12.77
CA PHE A 264 11.77 23.24 13.46
C PHE A 264 12.70 22.67 14.54
N VAL A 265 12.10 22.32 15.67
CA VAL A 265 12.74 21.60 16.76
C VAL A 265 11.89 20.36 17.02
N LEU A 266 12.53 19.20 16.91
CA LEU A 266 11.93 17.91 17.22
C LEU A 266 12.36 17.48 18.63
N ASN A 267 11.38 17.29 19.50
CA ASN A 267 11.57 16.76 20.85
C ASN A 267 11.96 15.26 20.81
N PRO A 268 12.46 14.66 21.91
CA PRO A 268 12.71 13.22 21.97
C PRO A 268 11.47 12.43 21.54
N THR A 269 11.66 11.57 20.54
CA THR A 269 10.60 10.88 19.82
C THR A 269 11.03 9.43 19.58
N THR A 270 10.14 8.49 19.83
CA THR A 270 10.38 7.06 19.61
C THR A 270 10.20 6.69 18.14
N VAL A 271 10.69 5.53 17.72
CA VAL A 271 10.51 5.04 16.34
C VAL A 271 9.03 4.97 15.93
N PRO A 272 8.09 4.46 16.76
CA PRO A 272 6.65 4.48 16.42
C PRO A 272 6.11 5.89 16.23
N GLU A 273 6.41 6.81 17.15
CA GLU A 273 5.97 8.21 17.06
C GLU A 273 6.52 8.91 15.82
N ALA A 274 7.77 8.62 15.46
CA ALA A 274 8.43 9.13 14.26
C ALA A 274 7.70 8.70 13.00
N ASN A 275 7.36 7.41 12.92
CA ASN A 275 6.63 6.85 11.78
C ASN A 275 5.22 7.42 11.69
N THR A 276 4.53 7.61 12.82
CA THR A 276 3.23 8.29 12.85
C THR A 276 3.32 9.73 12.34
N ILE A 277 4.32 10.51 12.77
CA ILE A 277 4.50 11.89 12.30
C ILE A 277 4.82 11.93 10.80
N LEU A 278 5.68 11.03 10.33
CA LEU A 278 6.00 10.90 8.91
C LEU A 278 4.76 10.56 8.09
N GLN A 279 4.06 9.48 8.43
CA GLN A 279 2.92 8.99 7.67
C GLN A 279 1.72 9.94 7.73
N ASN A 280 1.36 10.42 8.93
CA ASN A 280 0.09 11.11 9.13
C ASN A 280 0.13 12.61 8.87
N VAL A 281 1.31 13.24 8.96
CA VAL A 281 1.40 14.71 8.92
C VAL A 281 2.26 15.22 7.78
N ILE A 282 3.38 14.55 7.54
CA ILE A 282 4.37 15.01 6.58
C ILE A 282 4.10 14.41 5.19
N TRP A 283 3.87 13.10 5.13
CA TRP A 283 3.71 12.33 3.89
C TRP A 283 2.25 12.16 3.48
N LEU A 284 1.31 12.45 4.38
CA LEU A 284 -0.06 12.74 3.99
C LEU A 284 -0.01 13.96 3.06
N ASP A 285 -0.40 13.73 1.81
CA ASP A 285 -0.40 14.76 0.80
C ASP A 285 -1.44 15.81 1.19
N SER A 286 -0.95 16.91 1.75
CA SER A 286 -1.79 18.02 2.20
C SER A 286 -2.63 18.60 1.05
N GLU A 287 -2.31 18.33 -0.22
CA GLU A 287 -3.18 18.67 -1.36
C GLU A 287 -4.40 17.74 -1.49
N ALA A 288 -4.26 16.48 -1.04
CA ALA A 288 -5.32 15.49 -0.99
C ALA A 288 -6.06 15.46 0.37
N ASP A 289 -5.66 16.30 1.33
CA ASP A 289 -6.39 16.56 2.58
C ASP A 289 -7.42 17.67 2.34
N ALA A 290 -8.64 17.26 1.98
CA ALA A 290 -9.73 18.18 1.66
C ALA A 290 -10.09 19.11 2.84
N ASP A 291 -9.95 18.63 4.08
CA ASP A 291 -10.19 19.43 5.28
C ASP A 291 -9.11 20.48 5.45
N PHE A 292 -7.84 20.12 5.26
CA PHE A 292 -6.73 21.07 5.30
C PHE A 292 -6.85 22.11 4.20
N GLN A 293 -7.17 21.73 2.96
CA GLN A 293 -7.33 22.68 1.85
C GLN A 293 -8.52 23.62 2.06
N ALA A 294 -9.64 23.10 2.55
CA ALA A 294 -10.80 23.92 2.90
C ALA A 294 -10.49 24.90 4.04
N TRP A 295 -9.79 24.44 5.09
CA TRP A 295 -9.33 25.26 6.20
C TRP A 295 -8.34 26.33 5.73
N LEU A 296 -7.34 25.94 4.93
CA LEU A 296 -6.30 26.82 4.40
C LEU A 296 -6.91 27.94 3.55
N LYS A 297 -7.89 27.62 2.69
CA LYS A 297 -8.60 28.61 1.87
C LYS A 297 -9.34 29.64 2.74
N LYS A 298 -10.05 29.19 3.76
CA LYS A 298 -10.76 30.07 4.72
C LYS A 298 -9.77 30.93 5.52
N ARG A 299 -8.68 30.33 6.01
CA ARG A 299 -7.68 31.01 6.85
C ARG A 299 -6.90 32.06 6.07
N LYS A 300 -6.51 31.76 4.82
CA LYS A 300 -5.88 32.75 3.92
C LYS A 300 -6.80 33.93 3.64
N ALA A 301 -8.10 33.70 3.39
CA ALA A 301 -9.07 34.76 3.15
C ALA A 301 -9.19 35.75 4.34
N VAL A 302 -9.10 35.25 5.58
CA VAL A 302 -9.10 36.07 6.81
C VAL A 302 -7.81 36.88 6.98
N LEU A 303 -6.67 36.36 6.53
CA LEU A 303 -5.37 37.04 6.65
C LEU A 303 -5.14 38.09 5.55
N THR A 304 -5.88 38.01 4.44
CA THR A 304 -5.84 38.99 3.34
C THR A 304 -6.94 40.06 3.40
N ALA A 305 -7.87 39.94 4.35
CA ALA A 305 -8.93 40.92 4.62
C ALA A 305 -8.49 41.87 5.75
#